data_AF-A0A7C5R2J9-F1
#
_entry.id   AF-A0A7C5R2J9-F1
#
_cell.length_a   1.000
_cell.length_b   1.000
_cell.length_c   1.000
_cell.angle_alpha   90.00
_cell.angle_beta   90.00
_cell.angle_gamma   90.00
#
_symmetry.space_group_name_H-M   'P 1'
#
loop_
_entity.id
_entity.type
_entity.pdbx_description
1 polymer ?
#
loop_
_entity_poly.entity_id
_entity_poly.type
_entity_poly.pdbx_seq_one_letter_code
_entity_poly.pdbx_strand_id
1 'polypeptide(L)'
;MPVPATAALDFATVHKLSAGHMPDLTALLTALGGDALVSVRPSSQDKDWGGPGAILNIGMNDAAHARLSQSHGRAAANALYLRFLQSFALNVERLDPDVFTGLDPAEPDVVARALAIYEDEAGQPFEQDPVVQLGEVLRSMARAWEGTTARMLRVAKGAPADAGLGLVVQKMALGVGESICGSGVIQFVNPATGAREIRGRYLCKSQGRDALTKAGDEAVMYLTSDPRGRSVEEVLPEAYADLLRYGELCRTRLREEMQIEFTIENEALFILDAVRVGRSERANLRINVDLARDGIISRDEAILRIPPRALSELLHSRLDPDAPRDVIATGIAASPGAATGRIVFSARDAQAMAARDEDAILVRRETSPEDIRGMHAARAVLTQRGGITSHAAVIARGLGLPCVVGAADMEIDAAAGTLTLADGRVLRAGDLITVDGNAG
;
A
#
# COMPACT_ATOMS: atom_id res chain seq x y z
N MET A 1 -2.41 24.66 8.94
CA MET A 1 -1.46 23.86 8.15
C MET A 1 -1.32 24.54 6.79
N PRO A 2 -0.11 24.57 6.20
CA PRO A 2 0.13 25.14 4.87
C PRO A 2 -0.37 24.18 3.80
N VAL A 3 -1.70 24.03 3.68
CA VAL A 3 -2.32 23.19 2.65
C VAL A 3 -2.50 24.05 1.40
N PRO A 4 -2.07 23.59 0.21
CA PRO A 4 -2.32 24.30 -1.03
C PRO A 4 -3.82 24.55 -1.26
N ALA A 5 -4.16 25.60 -2.02
CA ALA A 5 -5.54 25.89 -2.39
C ALA A 5 -6.20 24.64 -2.98
N THR A 6 -7.37 24.28 -2.45
CA THR A 6 -8.01 23.00 -2.71
C THR A 6 -9.50 23.21 -2.93
N ALA A 7 -10.06 22.56 -3.96
CA ALA A 7 -11.47 22.45 -4.24
C ALA A 7 -11.89 20.97 -4.16
N ALA A 8 -13.01 20.68 -3.51
CA ALA A 8 -13.55 19.32 -3.42
C ALA A 8 -14.83 19.21 -4.24
N LEU A 9 -14.88 18.19 -5.09
CA LEU A 9 -16.08 17.79 -5.82
C LEU A 9 -16.77 16.70 -5.03
N ASP A 10 -18.03 16.96 -4.67
CA ASP A 10 -18.84 16.02 -3.91
C ASP A 10 -19.27 14.79 -4.74
N PHE A 11 -19.84 13.79 -4.07
CA PHE A 11 -20.19 12.52 -4.70
C PHE A 11 -21.22 12.70 -5.82
N ALA A 12 -22.17 13.62 -5.64
CA ALA A 12 -23.20 13.91 -6.63
C ALA A 12 -22.60 14.53 -7.90
N THR A 13 -21.65 15.44 -7.74
CA THR A 13 -20.92 16.06 -8.86
C THR A 13 -20.08 15.03 -9.59
N VAL A 14 -19.33 14.19 -8.88
CA VAL A 14 -18.51 13.13 -9.51
C VAL A 14 -19.37 12.11 -10.27
N HIS A 15 -20.53 11.75 -9.73
CA HIS A 15 -21.47 10.89 -10.44
C HIS A 15 -22.00 11.54 -11.73
N LYS A 16 -22.28 12.85 -11.71
CA LYS A 16 -22.67 13.61 -12.90
C LYS A 16 -21.54 13.68 -13.96
N LEU A 17 -20.28 13.71 -13.54
CA LEU A 17 -19.11 13.69 -14.44
C LEU A 17 -19.06 12.39 -15.26
N SER A 18 -19.38 11.24 -14.65
CA SER A 18 -19.40 9.95 -15.37
C SER A 18 -20.45 9.93 -16.48
N ALA A 19 -21.58 10.64 -16.26
CA ALA A 19 -22.65 10.89 -17.21
C ALA A 19 -22.37 12.05 -18.19
N GLY A 20 -21.19 12.66 -18.14
CA GLY A 20 -20.75 13.71 -19.08
C GLY A 20 -21.11 15.15 -18.70
N HIS A 21 -21.72 15.39 -17.54
CA HIS A 21 -22.05 16.74 -17.09
C HIS A 21 -20.86 17.36 -16.34
N MET A 22 -20.25 18.39 -16.93
CA MET A 22 -19.11 19.10 -16.36
C MET A 22 -19.56 20.33 -15.54
N PRO A 23 -18.94 20.58 -14.37
CA PRO A 23 -19.09 21.86 -13.67
C PRO A 23 -18.32 22.97 -14.41
N ASP A 24 -18.43 24.21 -13.93
CA ASP A 24 -17.64 25.33 -14.45
C ASP A 24 -16.16 25.17 -14.05
N LEU A 25 -15.40 24.50 -14.93
CA LEU A 25 -13.99 24.21 -14.75
C LEU A 25 -13.12 25.47 -14.87
N THR A 26 -13.56 26.47 -15.64
CA THR A 26 -12.86 27.76 -15.77
C THR A 26 -12.89 28.52 -14.45
N ALA A 27 -14.07 28.61 -13.82
CA ALA A 27 -14.20 29.23 -12.50
C ALA A 27 -13.38 28.48 -11.44
N LEU A 28 -13.38 27.14 -11.50
CA LEU A 28 -12.60 26.31 -10.57
C LEU A 28 -11.09 26.54 -10.72
N LEU A 29 -10.54 26.52 -11.94
CA LEU A 29 -9.13 26.79 -12.17
C LEU A 29 -8.74 28.23 -11.79
N THR A 30 -9.61 29.20 -12.08
CA THR A 30 -9.40 30.60 -11.69
C THR A 30 -9.27 30.74 -10.17
N ALA A 31 -10.14 30.07 -9.41
CA ALA A 31 -10.08 30.06 -7.94
C ALA A 31 -8.79 29.40 -7.39
N LEU A 32 -8.20 28.47 -8.15
CA LEU A 32 -6.96 27.76 -7.78
C LEU A 32 -5.67 28.47 -8.27
N GLY A 33 -5.81 29.64 -8.91
CA GLY A 33 -4.68 30.47 -9.34
C GLY A 33 -4.52 30.62 -10.85
N GLY A 34 -5.49 30.18 -11.66
CA GLY A 34 -5.58 30.39 -13.11
C GLY A 34 -4.52 29.63 -13.91
N ASP A 35 -3.28 30.11 -13.85
CA ASP A 35 -2.11 29.57 -14.55
C ASP A 35 -1.35 28.49 -13.77
N ALA A 36 -1.81 28.18 -12.57
CA ALA A 36 -1.18 27.19 -11.70
C ALA A 36 -1.50 25.77 -12.15
N LEU A 37 -0.50 24.89 -12.10
CA LEU A 37 -0.73 23.46 -12.26
C LEU A 37 -1.58 22.94 -11.10
N VAL A 38 -2.43 21.96 -11.39
CA VAL A 38 -3.28 21.31 -10.38
C VAL A 38 -3.07 19.80 -10.37
N SER A 39 -3.46 19.17 -9.26
CA SER A 39 -3.57 17.72 -9.13
C SER A 39 -5.02 17.34 -8.85
N VAL A 40 -5.42 16.16 -9.31
CA VAL A 40 -6.70 15.55 -8.95
C VAL A 40 -6.43 14.27 -8.19
N ARG A 41 -6.96 14.19 -6.96
CA ARG A 41 -6.82 13.03 -6.07
C ARG A 41 -8.19 12.40 -5.79
N PRO A 42 -8.29 11.06 -5.74
CA PRO A 42 -9.52 10.40 -5.32
C PRO A 42 -9.78 10.61 -3.84
N SER A 43 -11.06 10.75 -3.47
CA SER A 43 -11.51 10.79 -2.08
C SER A 43 -12.79 9.98 -1.94
N SER A 44 -12.66 8.66 -1.95
CA SER A 44 -13.78 7.75 -1.70
C SER A 44 -14.32 7.92 -0.27
N GLN A 45 -15.60 7.57 -0.08
CA GLN A 45 -16.23 7.59 1.25
C GLN A 45 -15.46 6.74 2.28
N ASP A 46 -14.91 5.60 1.84
CA ASP A 46 -13.95 4.81 2.59
C ASP A 46 -12.70 4.58 1.72
N LYS A 47 -11.52 4.89 2.26
CA LYS A 47 -10.24 4.76 1.54
C LYS A 47 -9.85 3.29 1.32
N ASP A 48 -10.34 2.36 2.13
CA ASP A 48 -9.98 0.94 2.04
C ASP A 48 -10.52 0.28 0.76
N TRP A 49 -11.58 0.85 0.18
CA TRP A 49 -12.17 0.38 -1.08
C TRP A 49 -11.24 0.54 -2.28
N GLY A 50 -10.23 1.42 -2.19
CA GLY A 50 -9.34 1.78 -3.29
C GLY A 50 -9.94 2.88 -4.18
N GLY A 51 -9.35 3.10 -5.36
CA GLY A 51 -9.80 4.13 -6.29
C GLY A 51 -8.82 4.31 -7.45
N PRO A 52 -9.17 5.16 -8.43
CA PRO A 52 -8.23 5.54 -9.49
C PRO A 52 -7.00 6.24 -8.91
N GLY A 53 -5.85 6.12 -9.56
CA GLY A 53 -4.63 6.83 -9.16
C GLY A 53 -4.79 8.35 -9.24
N ALA A 54 -4.02 9.09 -8.44
CA ALA A 54 -3.96 10.54 -8.55
C ALA A 54 -3.25 10.96 -9.84
N ILE A 55 -3.73 12.02 -10.48
CA ILE A 55 -3.08 12.63 -11.64
C ILE A 55 -2.53 13.99 -11.22
N LEU A 56 -1.26 14.22 -11.50
CA LEU A 56 -0.51 15.43 -11.11
C LEU A 56 -0.21 16.29 -12.34
N ASN A 57 0.20 17.54 -12.12
CA ASN A 57 0.68 18.47 -13.16
C ASN A 57 -0.35 18.79 -14.27
N ILE A 58 -1.65 18.72 -13.96
CA ILE A 58 -2.73 19.08 -14.88
C ILE A 58 -2.66 20.58 -15.17
N GLY A 59 -2.83 20.96 -16.42
CA GLY A 59 -2.59 22.31 -16.93
C GLY A 59 -1.20 22.50 -17.53
N MET A 60 -0.39 21.44 -17.61
CA MET A 60 0.87 21.51 -18.34
C MET A 60 0.60 21.58 -19.85
N ASN A 61 1.20 22.58 -20.47
CA ASN A 61 1.16 22.85 -21.89
C ASN A 61 2.42 23.62 -22.28
N ASP A 62 2.56 23.99 -23.55
CA ASP A 62 3.77 24.66 -24.04
C ASP A 62 4.01 26.02 -23.36
N ALA A 63 2.94 26.75 -23.03
CA ALA A 63 3.05 28.02 -22.31
C ALA A 63 3.53 27.82 -20.86
N ALA A 64 2.97 26.85 -20.15
CA ALA A 64 3.40 26.48 -18.80
C ALA A 64 4.85 25.96 -18.81
N HIS A 65 5.23 25.18 -19.81
CA HIS A 65 6.61 24.70 -19.98
C HIS A 65 7.60 25.83 -20.18
N ALA A 66 7.27 26.84 -20.98
CA ALA A 66 8.10 28.02 -21.16
C ALA A 66 8.28 28.80 -19.84
N ARG A 67 7.19 29.03 -19.10
CA ARG A 67 7.24 29.70 -17.78
C ARG A 67 8.05 28.93 -16.75
N LEU A 68 7.85 27.61 -16.68
CA LEU A 68 8.56 26.74 -15.73
C LEU A 68 10.03 26.57 -16.09
N SER A 69 10.36 26.55 -17.39
CA SER A 69 11.75 26.50 -17.85
C SER A 69 12.54 27.72 -17.37
N GLN A 70 11.91 28.90 -17.32
CA GLN A 70 12.54 30.14 -16.83
C GLN A 70 12.68 30.19 -15.31
N SER A 71 11.72 29.62 -14.57
CA SER A 71 11.67 29.74 -13.10
C SER A 71 12.35 28.58 -12.36
N HIS A 72 12.29 27.37 -12.90
CA HIS A 72 12.74 26.13 -12.23
C HIS A 72 13.82 25.37 -13.02
N GLY A 73 14.21 25.90 -14.18
CA GLY A 73 15.16 25.28 -15.09
C GLY A 73 14.51 24.34 -16.11
N ARG A 74 15.14 24.24 -17.29
CA ARG A 74 14.63 23.48 -18.44
C ARG A 74 14.43 21.99 -18.14
N ALA A 75 15.39 21.35 -17.49
CA ALA A 75 15.31 19.92 -17.18
C ALA A 75 14.15 19.59 -16.22
N ALA A 76 13.89 20.46 -15.24
CA ALA A 76 12.75 20.31 -14.33
C ALA A 76 11.42 20.47 -15.08
N ALA A 77 11.29 21.50 -15.92
CA ALA A 77 10.11 21.72 -16.74
C ALA A 77 9.85 20.55 -17.71
N ASN A 78 10.90 20.01 -18.34
CA ASN A 78 10.83 18.80 -19.16
C ASN A 78 10.31 17.60 -18.34
N ALA A 79 10.86 17.35 -17.16
CA ALA A 79 10.45 16.24 -16.30
C ALA A 79 8.98 16.34 -15.89
N LEU A 80 8.49 17.55 -15.58
CA LEU A 80 7.09 17.78 -15.25
C LEU A 80 6.16 17.50 -16.43
N TYR A 81 6.53 17.95 -17.63
CA TYR A 81 5.75 17.75 -18.85
C TYR A 81 5.70 16.28 -19.23
N LEU A 82 6.85 15.60 -19.27
CA LEU A 82 6.91 14.17 -19.58
C LEU A 82 6.06 13.35 -18.60
N ARG A 83 6.15 13.63 -17.29
CA ARG A 83 5.33 12.94 -16.27
C ARG A 83 3.84 13.16 -16.49
N PHE A 84 3.42 14.40 -16.80
CA PHE A 84 2.02 14.67 -17.07
C PHE A 84 1.54 13.95 -18.32
N LEU A 85 2.29 14.08 -19.42
CA LEU A 85 1.97 13.46 -20.71
C LEU A 85 1.85 11.94 -20.59
N GLN A 86 2.82 11.28 -19.95
CA GLN A 86 2.79 9.84 -19.69
C GLN A 86 1.58 9.44 -18.81
N SER A 87 1.34 10.19 -17.73
CA SER A 87 0.19 9.93 -16.85
C SER A 87 -1.14 10.12 -17.57
N PHE A 88 -1.24 11.13 -18.43
CA PHE A 88 -2.42 11.44 -19.21
C PHE A 88 -2.66 10.36 -20.27
N ALA A 89 -1.64 10.03 -21.06
CA ALA A 89 -1.69 8.96 -22.05
C ALA A 89 -2.13 7.61 -21.44
N LEU A 90 -1.54 7.23 -20.31
CA LEU A 90 -1.85 5.96 -19.65
C LEU A 90 -3.25 5.94 -19.00
N ASN A 91 -3.61 6.99 -18.24
CA ASN A 91 -4.80 6.96 -17.38
C ASN A 91 -6.05 7.54 -18.04
N VAL A 92 -5.90 8.47 -18.98
CA VAL A 92 -7.00 9.13 -19.69
C VAL A 92 -7.22 8.44 -21.04
N GLU A 93 -6.18 8.36 -21.88
CA GLU A 93 -6.27 7.79 -23.23
C GLU A 93 -6.09 6.26 -23.27
N ARG A 94 -5.61 5.63 -22.19
CA ARG A 94 -5.37 4.17 -22.10
C ARG A 94 -4.34 3.65 -23.10
N LEU A 95 -3.34 4.46 -23.44
CA LEU A 95 -2.21 4.08 -24.26
C LEU A 95 -1.22 3.18 -23.51
N ASP A 96 -0.40 2.45 -24.26
CA ASP A 96 0.65 1.59 -23.72
C ASP A 96 1.77 2.46 -23.12
N PRO A 97 2.20 2.24 -21.86
CA PRO A 97 3.27 3.02 -21.25
C PRO A 97 4.64 2.82 -21.92
N ASP A 98 4.86 1.70 -22.61
CA ASP A 98 6.17 1.33 -23.16
C ASP A 98 6.60 2.26 -24.31
N VAL A 99 5.65 2.93 -24.97
CA VAL A 99 5.92 3.88 -26.07
C VAL A 99 6.73 5.11 -25.60
N PHE A 100 6.68 5.43 -24.31
CA PHE A 100 7.41 6.55 -23.72
C PHE A 100 8.73 6.15 -23.04
N THR A 101 9.22 4.93 -23.26
CA THR A 101 10.49 4.45 -22.68
C THR A 101 11.70 5.09 -23.36
N GLY A 102 12.78 5.29 -22.60
CA GLY A 102 14.03 5.86 -23.12
C GLY A 102 14.02 7.40 -23.30
N LEU A 103 13.03 8.11 -22.74
CA LEU A 103 13.01 9.56 -22.71
C LEU A 103 13.75 10.10 -21.47
N ASP A 104 14.89 10.75 -21.67
CA ASP A 104 15.62 11.44 -20.60
C ASP A 104 15.21 12.92 -20.52
N PRO A 105 14.67 13.41 -19.38
CA PRO A 105 14.32 14.83 -19.19
C PRO A 105 15.48 15.81 -19.43
N ALA A 106 16.74 15.37 -19.33
CA ALA A 106 17.92 16.18 -19.60
C ALA A 106 18.17 16.41 -21.10
N GLU A 107 17.58 15.60 -21.98
CA GLU A 107 17.76 15.75 -23.42
C GLU A 107 17.12 17.05 -23.95
N PRO A 108 17.81 17.76 -24.86
CA PRO A 108 17.17 18.82 -25.64
C PRO A 108 16.04 18.23 -26.49
N ASP A 109 14.94 18.96 -26.61
CA ASP A 109 13.76 18.61 -27.42
C ASP A 109 13.00 17.32 -27.04
N VAL A 110 13.29 16.74 -25.87
CA VAL A 110 12.60 15.53 -25.38
C VAL A 110 11.07 15.69 -25.31
N VAL A 111 10.60 16.90 -24.98
CA VAL A 111 9.15 17.20 -24.92
C VAL A 111 8.53 17.14 -26.31
N ALA A 112 9.19 17.71 -27.33
CA ALA A 112 8.68 17.69 -28.70
C ALA A 112 8.60 16.25 -29.23
N ARG A 113 9.61 15.42 -28.93
CA ARG A 113 9.61 13.99 -29.26
C ARG A 113 8.46 13.26 -28.56
N ALA A 114 8.24 13.52 -27.27
CA ALA A 114 7.19 12.87 -26.52
C ALA A 114 5.79 13.27 -27.04
N LEU A 115 5.59 14.53 -27.42
CA LEU A 115 4.36 15.01 -28.05
C LEU A 115 4.12 14.35 -29.42
N ALA A 116 5.16 14.17 -30.22
CA ALA A 116 5.06 13.45 -31.49
C ALA A 116 4.68 11.97 -31.28
N ILE A 117 5.31 11.29 -30.32
CA ILE A 117 4.94 9.91 -29.94
C ILE A 117 3.48 9.85 -29.50
N TYR A 118 3.04 10.82 -28.68
CA TYR A 118 1.64 10.89 -28.26
C TYR A 118 0.70 11.06 -29.45
N GLU A 119 0.99 11.96 -30.39
CA GLU A 119 0.16 12.21 -31.56
C GLU A 119 0.07 10.98 -32.47
N ASP A 120 1.19 10.28 -32.67
CA ASP A 120 1.25 9.05 -33.47
C ASP A 120 0.39 7.92 -32.86
N GLU A 121 0.43 7.75 -31.53
CA GLU A 121 -0.29 6.69 -30.82
C GLU A 121 -1.77 7.02 -30.54
N ALA A 122 -2.06 8.28 -30.17
CA ALA A 122 -3.43 8.74 -29.88
C ALA A 122 -4.22 9.09 -31.15
N GLY A 123 -3.53 9.34 -32.27
CA GLY A 123 -4.14 9.79 -33.53
C GLY A 123 -4.65 11.23 -33.49
N GLN A 124 -4.29 12.00 -32.46
CA GLN A 124 -4.66 13.41 -32.26
C GLN A 124 -3.58 14.15 -31.47
N PRO A 125 -3.40 15.46 -31.70
CA PRO A 125 -2.42 16.24 -30.96
C PRO A 125 -2.78 16.31 -29.47
N PHE A 126 -1.76 16.47 -28.62
CA PHE A 126 -1.96 16.63 -27.19
C PHE A 126 -2.73 17.91 -26.86
N GLU A 127 -3.76 17.78 -26.03
CA GLU A 127 -4.61 18.91 -25.63
C GLU A 127 -3.79 19.96 -24.87
N GLN A 128 -3.86 21.22 -25.32
CA GLN A 128 -3.09 22.34 -24.75
C GLN A 128 -3.94 23.20 -23.80
N ASP A 129 -5.27 23.11 -23.86
CA ASP A 129 -6.17 23.84 -22.98
C ASP A 129 -6.28 23.16 -21.59
N PRO A 130 -5.80 23.80 -20.50
CA PRO A 130 -5.91 23.27 -19.14
C PRO A 130 -7.34 22.93 -18.71
N VAL A 131 -8.34 23.66 -19.21
CA VAL A 131 -9.75 23.45 -18.89
C VAL A 131 -10.23 22.12 -19.46
N VAL A 132 -9.86 21.83 -20.71
CA VAL A 132 -10.21 20.57 -21.38
C VAL A 132 -9.47 19.40 -20.73
N GLN A 133 -8.15 19.54 -20.50
CA GLN A 133 -7.34 18.54 -19.79
C GLN A 133 -7.96 18.15 -18.44
N LEU A 134 -8.35 19.13 -17.63
CA LEU A 134 -8.97 18.87 -16.33
C LEU A 134 -10.30 18.13 -16.48
N GLY A 135 -11.13 18.54 -17.45
CA GLY A 135 -12.40 17.88 -17.72
C GLY A 135 -12.22 16.40 -18.09
N GLU A 136 -11.24 16.08 -18.92
CA GLU A 136 -10.97 14.71 -19.35
C GLU A 136 -10.41 13.85 -18.21
N VAL A 137 -9.51 14.40 -17.39
CA VAL A 137 -9.02 13.74 -16.18
C VAL A 137 -10.18 13.42 -15.22
N LEU A 138 -11.02 14.41 -14.91
CA LEU A 138 -12.16 14.25 -14.01
C LEU A 138 -13.14 13.19 -14.54
N ARG A 139 -13.43 13.23 -15.85
CA ARG A 139 -14.28 12.22 -16.51
C ARG A 139 -13.68 10.83 -16.43
N SER A 140 -12.39 10.69 -16.73
CA SER A 140 -11.70 9.41 -16.72
C SER A 140 -11.70 8.79 -15.32
N MET A 141 -11.37 9.57 -14.29
CA MET A 141 -11.40 9.10 -12.90
C MET A 141 -12.81 8.70 -12.45
N ALA A 142 -13.83 9.48 -12.79
CA ALA A 142 -15.22 9.14 -12.50
C ALA A 142 -15.67 7.84 -13.22
N ARG A 143 -15.29 7.65 -14.48
CA ARG A 143 -15.58 6.41 -15.23
C ARG A 143 -14.81 5.21 -14.69
N ALA A 144 -13.56 5.39 -14.29
CA ALA A 144 -12.75 4.34 -13.68
C ALA A 144 -13.38 3.84 -12.37
N TRP A 145 -14.00 4.75 -11.59
CA TRP A 145 -14.78 4.38 -10.40
C TRP A 145 -16.03 3.57 -10.75
N GLU A 146 -16.76 3.92 -11.80
CA GLU A 146 -17.98 3.20 -12.20
C GLU A 146 -17.70 1.90 -12.98
N GLY A 147 -16.44 1.61 -13.28
CA GLY A 147 -16.04 0.41 -14.03
C GLY A 147 -16.46 -0.89 -13.33
N THR A 148 -16.90 -1.89 -14.11
CA THR A 148 -17.41 -3.17 -13.62
C THR A 148 -16.43 -3.87 -12.67
N THR A 149 -15.15 -3.95 -13.05
CA THR A 149 -14.09 -4.58 -12.24
C THR A 149 -13.86 -3.82 -10.93
N ALA A 150 -13.80 -2.48 -10.98
CA ALA A 150 -13.64 -1.65 -9.79
C ALA A 150 -14.81 -1.86 -8.83
N ARG A 151 -16.05 -1.87 -9.33
CA ARG A 151 -17.24 -2.13 -8.52
C ARG A 151 -17.20 -3.51 -7.85
N MET A 152 -16.82 -4.56 -8.57
CA MET A 152 -16.69 -5.91 -7.98
C MET A 152 -15.66 -5.95 -6.86
N LEU A 153 -14.48 -5.34 -7.06
CA LEU A 153 -13.43 -5.28 -6.04
C LEU A 153 -13.87 -4.52 -4.78
N ARG A 154 -14.64 -3.44 -4.94
CA ARG A 154 -15.20 -2.68 -3.82
C ARG A 154 -16.23 -3.49 -3.03
N VAL A 155 -17.16 -4.16 -3.72
CA VAL A 155 -18.16 -5.02 -3.07
C VAL A 155 -17.49 -6.15 -2.30
N ALA A 156 -16.43 -6.76 -2.87
CA ALA A 156 -15.63 -7.76 -2.17
C ALA A 156 -14.96 -7.23 -0.89
N LYS A 157 -14.71 -5.91 -0.82
CA LYS A 157 -14.20 -5.20 0.37
C LYS A 157 -15.32 -4.67 1.29
N GLY A 158 -16.58 -4.99 1.03
CA GLY A 158 -17.73 -4.61 1.86
C GLY A 158 -18.33 -3.24 1.55
N ALA A 159 -17.99 -2.61 0.41
CA ALA A 159 -18.60 -1.35 0.02
C ALA A 159 -20.09 -1.52 -0.33
N PRO A 160 -20.96 -0.57 0.06
CA PRO A 160 -22.36 -0.58 -0.34
C PRO A 160 -22.50 -0.25 -1.84
N ALA A 161 -23.68 -0.52 -2.41
CA ALA A 161 -23.93 -0.32 -3.83
C ALA A 161 -23.87 1.16 -4.25
N ASP A 162 -24.13 2.09 -3.32
CA ASP A 162 -24.13 3.54 -3.48
C ASP A 162 -22.81 4.19 -3.02
N ALA A 163 -21.74 3.41 -2.91
CA ALA A 163 -20.41 3.89 -2.53
C ALA A 163 -19.96 5.11 -3.37
N GLY A 164 -19.86 6.26 -2.71
CA GLY A 164 -19.51 7.52 -3.34
C GLY A 164 -18.00 7.70 -3.54
N LEU A 165 -17.64 8.39 -4.64
CA LEU A 165 -16.31 8.94 -4.87
C LEU A 165 -16.39 10.46 -4.92
N GLY A 166 -15.58 11.12 -4.09
CA GLY A 166 -15.27 12.53 -4.24
C GLY A 166 -13.96 12.69 -5.02
N LEU A 167 -13.75 13.85 -5.61
CA LEU A 167 -12.49 14.21 -6.25
C LEU A 167 -11.98 15.51 -5.64
N VAL A 168 -10.69 15.54 -5.29
CA VAL A 168 -10.05 16.71 -4.70
C VAL A 168 -9.13 17.32 -5.75
N VAL A 169 -9.46 18.53 -6.21
CA VAL A 169 -8.62 19.32 -7.12
C VAL A 169 -7.78 20.27 -6.28
N GLN A 170 -6.46 20.09 -6.29
CA GLN A 170 -5.54 20.83 -5.43
C GLN A 170 -4.45 21.49 -6.26
N LYS A 171 -4.18 22.77 -5.99
CA LYS A 171 -3.04 23.49 -6.56
C LYS A 171 -1.74 22.75 -6.27
N MET A 172 -0.89 22.55 -7.29
CA MET A 172 0.41 21.93 -7.12
C MET A 172 1.33 22.80 -6.26
N ALA A 173 2.00 22.16 -5.29
CA ALA A 173 3.26 22.64 -4.74
C ALA A 173 4.38 21.88 -5.45
N LEU A 174 5.28 22.62 -6.12
CA LEU A 174 6.28 22.03 -7.00
C LEU A 174 7.53 21.63 -6.23
N GLY A 175 7.70 20.32 -6.02
CA GLY A 175 8.90 19.74 -5.41
C GLY A 175 10.14 19.71 -6.32
N VAL A 176 10.18 20.53 -7.38
CA VAL A 176 11.30 20.60 -8.34
C VAL A 176 11.73 22.06 -8.52
N GLY A 177 13.03 22.34 -8.54
CA GLY A 177 13.59 23.69 -8.64
C GLY A 177 15.10 23.73 -8.40
N GLU A 178 15.68 24.93 -8.39
CA GLU A 178 17.13 25.16 -8.17
C GLU A 178 17.51 25.20 -6.68
N SER A 179 16.57 25.54 -5.80
CA SER A 179 16.71 25.59 -4.33
C SER A 179 16.39 24.22 -3.67
N ILE A 180 16.28 24.17 -2.33
CA ILE A 180 15.86 22.95 -1.63
C ILE A 180 14.39 22.68 -1.92
N CYS A 181 14.14 21.81 -2.90
CA CYS A 181 12.82 21.32 -3.26
C CYS A 181 12.77 19.80 -3.23
N GLY A 182 11.63 19.24 -2.82
CA GLY A 182 11.42 17.79 -2.80
C GLY A 182 10.10 17.38 -2.19
N SER A 183 9.79 16.09 -2.29
CA SER A 183 8.59 15.50 -1.70
C SER A 183 8.99 14.50 -0.61
N GLY A 184 8.18 14.38 0.43
CA GLY A 184 8.43 13.45 1.52
C GLY A 184 7.17 12.90 2.15
N VAL A 185 7.36 11.83 2.90
CA VAL A 185 6.34 11.24 3.77
C VAL A 185 6.92 11.07 5.15
N ILE A 186 6.17 11.47 6.18
CA ILE A 186 6.53 11.28 7.59
C ILE A 186 5.44 10.49 8.31
N GLN A 187 5.88 9.57 9.16
CA GLN A 187 5.09 8.70 10.01
C GLN A 187 5.58 8.86 11.45
N PHE A 188 4.68 8.67 12.42
CA PHE A 188 4.95 8.84 13.85
C PHE A 188 4.85 7.53 14.64
N VAL A 189 4.65 6.41 13.93
CA VAL A 189 4.51 5.07 14.48
C VAL A 189 5.13 4.03 13.56
N ASN A 190 5.61 2.95 14.16
CA ASN A 190 6.06 1.76 13.44
C ASN A 190 4.84 1.01 12.88
N PRO A 191 4.71 0.79 11.56
CA PRO A 191 3.57 0.08 10.98
C PRO A 191 3.51 -1.40 11.36
N ALA A 192 4.64 -2.02 11.75
CA ALA A 192 4.70 -3.43 12.14
C ALA A 192 4.42 -3.64 13.63
N THR A 193 5.01 -2.80 14.51
CA THR A 193 4.93 -2.98 15.96
C THR A 193 3.91 -2.07 16.65
N GLY A 194 3.57 -0.93 16.04
CA GLY A 194 2.74 0.13 16.62
C GLY A 194 3.45 0.99 17.67
N ALA A 195 4.76 0.82 17.86
CA ALA A 195 5.54 1.68 18.74
C ALA A 195 5.61 3.11 18.19
N ARG A 196 5.60 4.12 19.06
CA ARG A 196 5.85 5.51 18.65
C ARG A 196 7.30 5.66 18.22
N GLU A 197 7.49 5.99 16.96
CA GLU A 197 8.79 6.27 16.36
C GLU A 197 8.58 7.18 15.15
N ILE A 198 9.44 8.18 15.00
CA ILE A 198 9.40 9.04 13.82
C ILE A 198 10.17 8.33 12.72
N ARG A 199 9.50 8.14 11.59
CA ARG A 199 10.08 7.54 10.39
C ARG A 199 9.61 8.28 9.16
N GLY A 200 10.40 8.23 8.12
CA GLY A 200 9.95 8.65 6.81
C GLY A 200 11.10 8.89 5.87
N ARG A 201 10.74 9.28 4.65
CA ARG A 201 11.66 9.44 3.54
C ARG A 201 11.40 10.77 2.88
N TYR A 202 12.46 11.48 2.55
CA TYR A 202 12.43 12.69 1.75
C TYR A 202 13.31 12.50 0.53
N LEU A 203 12.78 12.85 -0.64
CA LEU A 203 13.50 12.72 -1.90
C LEU A 203 13.58 14.10 -2.55
N CYS A 204 14.81 14.59 -2.74
CA CYS A 204 15.07 15.84 -3.45
C CYS A 204 14.59 15.77 -4.90
N LYS A 205 14.09 16.89 -5.41
CA LYS A 205 13.68 17.07 -6.82
C LYS A 205 12.70 15.97 -7.28
N SER A 206 11.76 15.60 -6.43
CA SER A 206 10.79 14.55 -6.68
C SER A 206 9.35 15.04 -6.52
N GLN A 207 8.43 14.31 -7.14
CA GLN A 207 7.00 14.55 -7.03
C GLN A 207 6.25 13.26 -6.70
N GLY A 208 5.40 13.35 -5.67
CA GLY A 208 4.41 12.34 -5.35
C GLY A 208 4.97 11.05 -4.73
N ARG A 209 4.04 10.14 -4.45
CA ARG A 209 4.32 8.88 -3.73
C ARG A 209 5.13 7.87 -4.55
N ASP A 210 4.93 7.81 -5.87
CA ASP A 210 5.57 6.81 -6.75
C ASP A 210 7.06 7.10 -7.02
N ALA A 211 7.48 8.36 -6.88
CA ALA A 211 8.89 8.71 -6.95
C ALA A 211 9.66 8.18 -5.72
N LEU A 212 9.01 8.05 -4.56
CA LEU A 212 9.61 7.56 -3.31
C LEU A 212 9.77 6.03 -3.26
N THR A 213 9.01 5.28 -4.07
CA THR A 213 9.10 3.82 -4.15
C THR A 213 10.07 3.34 -5.24
N LYS A 214 10.34 4.16 -6.26
CA LYS A 214 11.17 3.79 -7.43
C LYS A 214 12.61 4.35 -7.39
N ALA A 215 12.92 5.30 -6.50
CA ALA A 215 14.27 5.84 -6.37
C ALA A 215 15.19 4.86 -5.64
N GLY A 216 16.40 4.64 -6.18
CA GLY A 216 17.46 3.89 -5.48
C GLY A 216 17.88 4.59 -4.18
N ASP A 217 18.40 3.82 -3.23
CA ASP A 217 18.73 4.26 -1.86
C ASP A 217 19.68 5.49 -1.80
N GLU A 218 20.42 5.79 -2.88
CA GLU A 218 21.44 6.85 -2.93
C GLU A 218 20.88 8.29 -3.00
N ALA A 219 19.60 8.50 -3.33
CA ALA A 219 19.00 9.85 -3.44
C ALA A 219 18.07 10.22 -2.26
N VAL A 220 17.84 9.29 -1.33
CA VAL A 220 16.90 9.45 -0.22
C VAL A 220 17.61 10.12 0.95
N MET A 221 17.11 11.27 1.40
CA MET A 221 17.52 11.89 2.66
C MET A 221 16.63 11.40 3.81
N TYR A 222 17.26 11.19 4.97
CA TYR A 222 16.56 10.86 6.21
C TYR A 222 15.83 12.10 6.76
N LEU A 223 14.73 11.90 7.47
CA LEU A 223 14.00 13.04 8.08
C LEU A 223 14.66 13.49 9.38
N THR A 224 14.92 12.55 10.27
CA THR A 224 15.66 12.71 11.53
C THR A 224 17.16 12.58 11.30
N SER A 225 17.95 13.26 12.12
CA SER A 225 19.41 13.14 12.13
C SER A 225 19.83 11.67 12.30
N ASP A 226 20.59 11.18 11.32
CA ASP A 226 21.12 9.82 11.29
C ASP A 226 22.62 9.90 10.93
N PRO A 227 23.50 9.18 11.63
CA PRO A 227 24.94 9.15 11.32
C PRO A 227 25.28 8.77 9.86
N ARG A 228 24.34 8.16 9.13
CA ARG A 228 24.51 7.66 7.76
C ARG A 228 24.38 8.72 6.67
N GLY A 229 23.89 9.94 6.95
CA GLY A 229 23.76 10.96 5.92
C GLY A 229 23.06 12.26 6.35
N ARG A 230 22.94 13.21 5.42
CA ARG A 230 22.26 14.50 5.64
C ARG A 230 20.76 14.28 5.90
N SER A 231 20.21 15.03 6.85
CA SER A 231 18.80 14.95 7.24
C SER A 231 18.02 16.25 7.00
N VAL A 232 16.69 16.14 6.87
CA VAL A 232 15.81 17.32 6.78
C VAL A 232 15.86 18.13 8.09
N GLU A 233 16.00 17.45 9.24
CA GLU A 233 16.19 18.09 10.55
C GLU A 233 17.40 19.05 10.57
N GLU A 234 18.52 18.66 9.95
CA GLU A 234 19.73 19.49 9.88
C GLU A 234 19.63 20.60 8.83
N VAL A 235 18.98 20.32 7.69
CA VAL A 235 18.96 21.22 6.53
C VAL A 235 17.83 22.25 6.63
N LEU A 236 16.67 21.87 7.18
CA LEU A 236 15.48 22.71 7.35
C LEU A 236 14.83 22.45 8.73
N PRO A 237 15.47 22.89 9.83
CA PRO A 237 15.01 22.60 11.20
C PRO A 237 13.61 23.18 11.50
N GLU A 238 13.28 24.35 10.94
CA GLU A 238 11.96 24.96 11.13
C GLU A 238 10.85 24.13 10.46
N ALA A 239 11.08 23.68 9.23
CA ALA A 239 10.12 22.81 8.52
C ALA A 239 9.95 21.47 9.25
N TYR A 240 11.04 20.90 9.78
CA TYR A 240 10.99 19.68 10.58
C TYR A 240 10.19 19.86 11.87
N ALA A 241 10.42 20.94 12.63
CA ALA A 241 9.64 21.25 13.83
C ALA A 241 8.14 21.44 13.52
N ASP A 242 7.83 22.07 12.39
CA ASP A 242 6.45 22.23 11.92
C ASP A 242 5.81 20.89 11.53
N LEU A 243 6.55 19.99 10.87
CA LEU A 243 6.09 18.63 10.57
C LEU A 243 5.72 17.85 11.85
N LEU A 244 6.55 17.93 12.90
CA LEU A 244 6.24 17.29 14.19
C LEU A 244 4.96 17.87 14.80
N ARG A 245 4.83 19.21 14.79
CA ARG A 245 3.65 19.90 15.30
C ARG A 245 2.38 19.54 14.51
N TYR A 246 2.48 19.42 13.19
CA TYR A 246 1.36 19.00 12.35
C TYR A 246 1.03 17.52 12.54
N GLY A 247 2.03 16.67 12.79
CA GLY A 247 1.85 15.28 13.20
C GLY A 247 0.94 15.14 14.42
N GLU A 248 1.26 15.86 15.48
CA GLU A 248 0.49 15.85 16.72
C GLU A 248 -0.92 16.45 16.53
N LEU A 249 -1.04 17.51 15.72
CA LEU A 249 -2.33 18.09 15.39
C LEU A 249 -3.21 17.11 14.62
N CYS A 250 -2.67 16.40 13.62
CA CYS A 250 -3.35 15.34 12.89
C CYS A 250 -3.77 14.21 13.84
N ARG A 251 -2.86 13.74 14.70
CA ARG A 251 -3.11 12.69 15.70
C ARG A 251 -4.33 13.02 16.56
N THR A 252 -4.38 14.24 17.09
CA THR A 252 -5.44 14.67 18.00
C THR A 252 -6.75 14.97 17.27
N ARG A 253 -6.70 15.75 16.18
CA ARG A 253 -7.91 16.22 15.48
C ARG A 253 -8.57 15.15 14.62
N LEU A 254 -7.78 14.30 13.97
CA LEU A 254 -8.27 13.19 13.15
C LEU A 254 -8.44 11.91 13.98
N ARG A 255 -8.06 11.93 15.26
CA ARG A 255 -8.22 10.83 16.23
C ARG A 255 -7.59 9.53 15.72
N GLU A 256 -6.44 9.61 15.04
CA GLU A 256 -5.78 8.49 14.38
C GLU A 256 -4.31 8.80 14.10
N GLU A 257 -3.47 7.76 13.99
CA GLU A 257 -2.09 7.89 13.52
C GLU A 257 -2.06 8.08 12.01
N MET A 258 -1.62 9.26 11.61
CA MET A 258 -1.57 9.67 10.22
C MET A 258 -0.13 9.68 9.72
N GLN A 259 0.04 9.20 8.49
CA GLN A 259 1.17 9.53 7.64
C GLN A 259 0.87 10.86 6.97
N ILE A 260 1.79 11.82 7.09
CA ILE A 260 1.69 13.11 6.44
C ILE A 260 2.52 13.07 5.15
N GLU A 261 1.88 13.41 4.04
CA GLU A 261 2.54 13.67 2.76
C GLU A 261 2.80 15.17 2.65
N PHE A 262 4.03 15.55 2.33
CA PHE A 262 4.42 16.95 2.23
C PHE A 262 5.37 17.20 1.05
N THR A 263 5.41 18.46 0.64
CA THR A 263 6.38 18.97 -0.32
C THR A 263 7.08 20.18 0.29
N ILE A 264 8.37 20.31 0.00
CA ILE A 264 9.13 21.52 0.25
C ILE A 264 9.34 22.18 -1.10
N GLU A 265 8.92 23.42 -1.23
CA GLU A 265 9.08 24.24 -2.42
C GLU A 265 9.74 25.56 -1.99
N ASN A 266 10.96 25.82 -2.47
CA ASN A 266 11.75 26.99 -2.07
C ASN A 266 11.83 27.16 -0.54
N GLU A 267 12.20 26.08 0.15
CA GLU A 267 12.31 26.02 1.63
C GLU A 267 10.97 26.16 2.39
N ALA A 268 9.86 26.45 1.71
CA ALA A 268 8.54 26.50 2.30
C ALA A 268 7.88 25.10 2.35
N LEU A 269 7.39 24.73 3.52
CA LEU A 269 6.67 23.47 3.74
C LEU A 269 5.21 23.57 3.30
N PHE A 270 4.75 22.60 2.52
CA PHE A 270 3.36 22.41 2.14
C PHE A 270 2.89 21.01 2.53
N ILE A 271 1.73 20.93 3.19
CA ILE A 271 1.08 19.67 3.55
C ILE A 271 0.09 19.29 2.46
N LEU A 272 0.31 18.15 1.82
CA LEU A 272 -0.49 17.69 0.68
C LEU A 272 -1.65 16.82 1.11
N ASP A 273 -1.38 15.83 1.97
CA ASP A 273 -2.39 14.86 2.44
C ASP A 273 -1.99 14.32 3.81
N ALA A 274 -2.99 13.84 4.54
CA ALA A 274 -2.83 13.06 5.76
C ALA A 274 -3.61 11.75 5.56
N VAL A 275 -2.88 10.64 5.47
CA VAL A 275 -3.46 9.32 5.24
C VAL A 275 -3.21 8.40 6.44
N ARG A 276 -4.18 7.53 6.76
CA ARG A 276 -3.99 6.56 7.84
C ARG A 276 -2.78 5.68 7.51
N VAL A 277 -1.85 5.50 8.45
CA VAL A 277 -0.69 4.62 8.16
C VAL A 277 -1.16 3.16 8.06
N GLY A 278 -0.85 2.54 6.92
CA GLY A 278 -1.08 1.12 6.68
C GLY A 278 -0.22 0.29 7.63
N ARG A 279 -0.84 -0.62 8.38
CA ARG A 279 -0.26 -1.20 9.60
C ARG A 279 -0.69 -2.65 9.79
N SER A 280 0.10 -3.41 10.54
CA SER A 280 -0.25 -4.77 10.98
C SER A 280 -1.38 -4.74 12.01
N GLU A 281 -2.07 -5.87 12.21
CA GLU A 281 -3.09 -5.97 13.26
C GLU A 281 -2.51 -5.77 14.67
N ARG A 282 -1.23 -6.14 14.88
CA ARG A 282 -0.53 -5.90 16.14
C ARG A 282 -0.32 -4.40 16.37
N ALA A 283 0.14 -3.71 15.33
CA ALA A 283 0.30 -2.26 15.37
C ALA A 283 -1.03 -1.56 15.55
N ASN A 284 -2.10 -2.01 14.86
CA ASN A 284 -3.45 -1.50 14.99
C ASN A 284 -3.95 -1.59 16.44
N LEU A 285 -3.81 -2.76 17.09
CA LEU A 285 -4.16 -2.92 18.50
C LEU A 285 -3.39 -1.94 19.39
N ARG A 286 -2.05 -1.91 19.25
CA ARG A 286 -1.19 -1.05 20.08
C ARG A 286 -1.55 0.43 19.92
N ILE A 287 -1.75 0.89 18.69
CA ILE A 287 -2.10 2.28 18.38
C ILE A 287 -3.44 2.65 19.00
N ASN A 288 -4.48 1.83 18.85
CA ASN A 288 -5.79 2.14 19.45
C ASN A 288 -5.72 2.19 20.99
N VAL A 289 -4.92 1.31 21.61
CA VAL A 289 -4.67 1.35 23.05
C VAL A 289 -3.94 2.63 23.46
N ASP A 290 -2.92 3.03 22.72
CA ASP A 290 -2.13 4.24 23.01
C ASP A 290 -2.96 5.52 22.78
N LEU A 291 -3.79 5.59 21.73
CA LEU A 291 -4.74 6.69 21.51
C LEU A 291 -5.76 6.81 22.65
N ALA A 292 -6.22 5.70 23.21
CA ALA A 292 -7.13 5.71 24.36
C ALA A 292 -6.44 6.13 25.65
N ARG A 293 -5.19 5.69 25.87
CA ARG A 293 -4.36 6.10 27.02
C ARG A 293 -4.01 7.58 26.98
N ASP A 294 -3.73 8.10 25.79
CA ASP A 294 -3.47 9.52 25.54
C ASP A 294 -4.76 10.36 25.64
N GLY A 295 -5.93 9.75 25.83
CA GLY A 295 -7.21 10.45 25.97
C GLY A 295 -7.78 11.02 24.67
N ILE A 296 -7.21 10.65 23.51
CA ILE A 296 -7.65 11.13 22.19
C ILE A 296 -8.97 10.45 21.79
N ILE A 297 -9.09 9.15 22.08
CA ILE A 297 -10.31 8.37 21.88
C ILE A 297 -10.79 7.76 23.20
N SER A 298 -12.07 7.41 23.26
CA SER A 298 -12.60 6.68 24.42
C SER A 298 -12.14 5.22 24.41
N ARG A 299 -12.19 4.56 25.56
CA ARG A 299 -11.93 3.11 25.65
C ARG A 299 -12.88 2.31 24.78
N ASP A 300 -14.16 2.69 24.74
CA ASP A 300 -15.19 1.99 23.96
C ASP A 300 -14.92 2.11 22.45
N GLU A 301 -14.53 3.30 22.00
CA GLU A 301 -14.13 3.52 20.61
C GLU A 301 -12.88 2.72 20.24
N ALA A 302 -11.89 2.65 21.13
CA ALA A 302 -10.69 1.84 20.89
C ALA A 302 -11.01 0.35 20.72
N ILE A 303 -11.98 -0.17 21.49
CA ILE A 303 -12.45 -1.55 21.37
C ILE A 303 -13.17 -1.77 20.03
N LEU A 304 -14.06 -0.84 19.63
CA LEU A 304 -14.83 -0.96 18.39
C LEU A 304 -13.99 -0.84 17.12
N ARG A 305 -12.82 -0.19 17.19
CA ARG A 305 -11.87 -0.06 16.06
C ARG A 305 -11.06 -1.33 15.79
N ILE A 306 -11.09 -2.32 16.68
CA ILE A 306 -10.36 -3.58 16.53
C ILE A 306 -11.30 -4.63 15.95
N PRO A 307 -11.05 -5.15 14.73
CA PRO A 307 -11.90 -6.19 14.17
C PRO A 307 -11.75 -7.48 15.01
N PRO A 308 -12.84 -8.22 15.31
CA PRO A 308 -12.78 -9.40 16.18
C PRO A 308 -11.75 -10.46 15.75
N ARG A 309 -11.55 -10.63 14.44
CA ARG A 309 -10.57 -11.57 13.86
C ARG A 309 -9.11 -11.24 14.21
N ALA A 310 -8.79 -9.96 14.44
CA ALA A 310 -7.43 -9.53 14.75
C ALA A 310 -6.91 -10.14 16.06
N LEU A 311 -7.79 -10.34 17.05
CA LEU A 311 -7.39 -10.96 18.32
C LEU A 311 -6.95 -12.40 18.12
N SER A 312 -7.71 -13.18 17.33
CA SER A 312 -7.32 -14.54 16.98
C SER A 312 -5.95 -14.56 16.30
N GLU A 313 -5.71 -13.68 15.32
CA GLU A 313 -4.40 -13.60 14.65
C GLU A 313 -3.23 -13.24 15.59
N LEU A 314 -3.49 -12.49 16.66
CA LEU A 314 -2.47 -12.09 17.64
C LEU A 314 -2.17 -13.14 18.70
N LEU A 315 -3.08 -14.10 18.89
CA LEU A 315 -2.90 -15.18 19.85
C LEU A 315 -2.04 -16.33 19.32
N HIS A 316 -1.80 -16.37 18.01
CA HIS A 316 -0.98 -17.41 17.40
C HIS A 316 0.43 -16.90 17.09
N SER A 317 1.42 -17.78 17.23
CA SER A 317 2.80 -17.54 16.80
C SER A 317 2.84 -17.22 15.32
N ARG A 318 3.77 -16.35 14.88
CA ARG A 318 3.95 -16.01 13.46
C ARG A 318 5.41 -16.14 13.06
N LEU A 319 5.62 -16.43 11.78
CA LEU A 319 6.93 -16.30 11.17
C LEU A 319 7.22 -14.83 10.89
N ASP A 320 8.48 -14.45 11.03
CA ASP A 320 8.97 -13.16 10.60
C ASP A 320 8.79 -13.04 9.07
N PRO A 321 8.03 -12.04 8.57
CA PRO A 321 7.80 -11.85 7.13
C PRO A 321 9.10 -11.64 6.34
N ASP A 322 10.14 -11.10 6.95
CA ASP A 322 11.39 -10.75 6.27
C ASP A 322 12.47 -11.84 6.41
N ALA A 323 12.23 -12.88 7.21
CA ALA A 323 13.17 -14.00 7.34
C ALA A 323 13.24 -14.81 6.04
N PRO A 324 14.43 -15.25 5.61
CA PRO A 324 14.58 -16.11 4.44
C PRO A 324 13.86 -17.45 4.68
N ARG A 325 13.10 -17.92 3.69
CA ARG A 325 12.30 -19.15 3.76
C ARG A 325 12.63 -20.07 2.58
N ASP A 326 12.83 -21.34 2.87
CA ASP A 326 12.81 -22.41 1.87
C ASP A 326 11.40 -23.00 1.86
N VAL A 327 10.58 -22.54 0.92
CA VAL A 327 9.19 -22.98 0.79
C VAL A 327 9.18 -24.35 0.11
N ILE A 328 8.89 -25.39 0.88
CA ILE A 328 8.89 -26.78 0.42
C ILE A 328 7.55 -27.23 -0.19
N ALA A 329 6.44 -26.58 0.19
CA ALA A 329 5.10 -26.82 -0.33
C ALA A 329 4.15 -25.68 0.10
N THR A 330 3.04 -25.56 -0.62
CA THR A 330 1.95 -24.63 -0.31
C THR A 330 0.63 -25.40 -0.22
N GLY A 331 -0.25 -24.99 0.69
CA GLY A 331 -1.58 -25.58 0.85
C GLY A 331 -2.64 -24.57 1.24
N ILE A 332 -3.75 -25.06 1.78
CA ILE A 332 -4.83 -24.23 2.31
C ILE A 332 -4.52 -23.93 3.78
N ALA A 333 -4.37 -22.64 4.11
CA ALA A 333 -4.30 -22.11 5.46
C ALA A 333 -5.59 -22.45 6.25
N ALA A 334 -5.58 -23.57 6.96
CA ALA A 334 -6.78 -24.11 7.59
C ALA A 334 -7.02 -23.59 9.00
N SER A 335 -5.94 -23.41 9.75
CA SER A 335 -5.94 -22.90 11.12
C SER A 335 -4.68 -22.05 11.34
N PRO A 336 -4.84 -20.79 11.81
CA PRO A 336 -3.76 -19.82 11.87
C PRO A 336 -2.65 -20.19 12.85
N GLY A 337 -1.49 -19.56 12.67
CA GLY A 337 -0.32 -19.71 13.51
C GLY A 337 0.86 -20.38 12.83
N ALA A 338 2.02 -20.34 13.48
CA ALA A 338 3.25 -20.90 12.99
C ALA A 338 3.90 -21.80 14.04
N ALA A 339 4.40 -22.95 13.61
CA ALA A 339 5.10 -23.87 14.49
C ALA A 339 6.19 -24.62 13.75
N THR A 340 7.30 -24.85 14.45
CA THR A 340 8.45 -25.63 13.99
C THR A 340 8.54 -26.90 14.83
N GLY A 341 8.82 -28.03 14.19
CA GLY A 341 8.96 -29.31 14.88
C GLY A 341 9.41 -30.41 13.94
N ARG A 342 9.65 -31.60 14.49
CA ARG A 342 10.08 -32.76 13.69
C ARG A 342 8.90 -33.46 13.05
N ILE A 343 9.09 -33.95 11.84
CA ILE A 343 8.07 -34.71 11.11
C ILE A 343 7.77 -36.02 11.84
N VAL A 344 6.48 -36.27 12.08
CA VAL A 344 5.93 -37.57 12.49
C VAL A 344 4.75 -37.96 11.61
N PHE A 345 4.64 -39.25 11.28
CA PHE A 345 3.60 -39.75 10.37
C PHE A 345 2.44 -40.48 11.07
N SER A 346 2.52 -40.63 12.39
CA SER A 346 1.49 -41.29 13.20
C SER A 346 1.14 -40.50 14.46
N ALA A 347 -0.12 -40.61 14.88
CA ALA A 347 -0.59 -40.01 16.13
C ALA A 347 0.17 -40.53 17.36
N ARG A 348 0.54 -41.81 17.35
CA ARG A 348 1.31 -42.43 18.43
C ARG A 348 2.70 -41.78 18.57
N ASP A 349 3.37 -41.51 17.46
CA ASP A 349 4.70 -40.89 17.48
C ASP A 349 4.63 -39.44 17.94
N ALA A 350 3.59 -38.69 17.52
CA ALA A 350 3.33 -37.35 18.04
C ALA A 350 3.18 -37.34 19.56
N GLN A 351 2.40 -38.29 20.12
CA GLN A 351 2.24 -38.43 21.56
C GLN A 351 3.54 -38.84 22.28
N ALA A 352 4.33 -39.73 21.67
CA ALA A 352 5.60 -40.17 22.24
C ALA A 352 6.67 -39.06 22.23
N MET A 353 6.62 -38.16 21.25
CA MET A 353 7.45 -36.94 21.22
C MET A 353 7.00 -35.93 22.28
N ALA A 354 5.70 -35.66 22.38
CA ALA A 354 5.16 -34.77 23.40
C ALA A 354 5.49 -35.24 24.83
N ALA A 355 5.47 -36.56 25.09
CA ALA A 355 5.87 -37.13 26.37
C ALA A 355 7.37 -36.94 26.71
N ARG A 356 8.19 -36.56 25.73
CA ARG A 356 9.61 -36.23 25.87
C ARG A 356 9.87 -34.72 25.75
N ASP A 357 8.82 -33.90 25.78
CA ASP A 357 8.89 -32.44 25.55
C ASP A 357 9.56 -32.07 24.21
N GLU A 358 9.40 -32.92 23.19
CA GLU A 358 9.89 -32.66 21.83
C GLU A 358 8.74 -32.18 20.92
N ASP A 359 8.99 -31.11 20.17
CA ASP A 359 8.00 -30.55 19.24
C ASP A 359 7.85 -31.40 17.97
N ALA A 360 6.63 -31.83 17.68
CA ALA A 360 6.30 -32.67 16.53
C ALA A 360 5.32 -31.99 15.56
N ILE A 361 5.49 -32.25 14.27
CA ILE A 361 4.58 -31.84 13.21
C ILE A 361 3.95 -33.10 12.64
N LEU A 362 2.64 -33.25 12.83
CA LEU A 362 1.90 -34.43 12.38
C LEU A 362 1.60 -34.29 10.88
N VAL A 363 2.27 -35.12 10.08
CA VAL A 363 2.14 -35.16 8.62
C VAL A 363 1.29 -36.37 8.23
N ARG A 364 0.14 -36.12 7.59
CA ARG A 364 -0.82 -37.17 7.23
C ARG A 364 -1.33 -36.99 5.82
N ARG A 365 -1.72 -38.07 5.16
CA ARG A 365 -2.41 -37.96 3.86
C ARG A 365 -3.74 -37.24 4.03
N GLU A 366 -4.53 -37.74 4.96
CA GLU A 366 -5.76 -37.16 5.53
C GLU A 366 -5.79 -37.58 7.01
N THR A 367 -6.41 -36.77 7.87
CA THR A 367 -6.62 -37.16 9.28
C THR A 367 -7.97 -37.85 9.45
N SER A 368 -8.06 -38.80 10.37
CA SER A 368 -9.31 -39.42 10.81
C SER A 368 -9.60 -39.12 12.29
N PRO A 369 -10.76 -39.49 12.84
CA PRO A 369 -11.05 -39.34 14.28
C PRO A 369 -10.04 -40.04 15.20
N GLU A 370 -9.31 -41.05 14.73
CA GLU A 370 -8.28 -41.72 15.54
C GLU A 370 -7.02 -40.86 15.74
N ASP A 371 -6.82 -39.87 14.86
CA ASP A 371 -5.66 -38.98 14.88
C ASP A 371 -5.82 -37.83 15.90
N ILE A 372 -7.00 -37.61 16.49
CA ILE A 372 -7.29 -36.48 17.39
C ILE A 372 -6.28 -36.37 18.54
N ARG A 373 -5.91 -37.51 19.16
CA ARG A 373 -4.93 -37.52 20.25
C ARG A 373 -3.52 -37.10 19.78
N GLY A 374 -3.17 -37.48 18.55
CA GLY A 374 -1.93 -37.07 17.91
C GLY A 374 -1.93 -35.58 17.55
N MET A 375 -3.05 -35.08 17.01
CA MET A 375 -3.23 -33.67 16.70
C MET A 375 -3.10 -32.81 17.96
N HIS A 376 -3.68 -33.22 19.08
CA HIS A 376 -3.54 -32.51 20.36
C HIS A 376 -2.09 -32.54 20.90
N ALA A 377 -1.31 -33.58 20.58
CA ALA A 377 0.08 -33.70 21.02
C ALA A 377 1.08 -32.96 20.09
N ALA A 378 0.71 -32.76 18.83
CA ALA A 378 1.55 -32.07 17.85
C ALA A 378 1.53 -30.54 18.04
N ARG A 379 2.53 -29.86 17.47
CA ARG A 379 2.60 -28.40 17.38
C ARG A 379 1.98 -27.84 16.10
N ALA A 380 1.87 -28.66 15.06
CA ALA A 380 1.11 -28.36 13.86
C ALA A 380 0.68 -29.64 13.14
N VAL A 381 -0.25 -29.47 12.19
CA VAL A 381 -0.71 -30.53 11.31
C VAL A 381 -0.55 -30.10 9.85
N LEU A 382 0.04 -30.99 9.05
CA LEU A 382 0.16 -30.84 7.61
C LEU A 382 -0.54 -32.02 6.93
N THR A 383 -1.45 -31.74 6.00
CA THR A 383 -2.08 -32.80 5.20
C THR A 383 -1.92 -32.65 3.70
N GLN A 384 -1.68 -33.77 3.02
CA GLN A 384 -1.62 -33.81 1.54
C GLN A 384 -2.98 -33.51 0.91
N ARG A 385 -4.06 -33.99 1.53
CA ARG A 385 -5.44 -33.83 1.05
C ARG A 385 -6.32 -33.18 2.11
N GLY A 386 -7.46 -32.66 1.64
CA GLY A 386 -8.47 -32.02 2.47
C GLY A 386 -8.65 -30.55 2.11
N GLY A 387 -9.88 -30.07 2.23
CA GLY A 387 -10.23 -28.65 2.09
C GLY A 387 -10.40 -27.95 3.43
N ILE A 388 -10.87 -26.70 3.39
CA ILE A 388 -11.12 -25.87 4.59
C ILE A 388 -12.14 -26.48 5.57
N THR A 389 -12.99 -27.39 5.09
CA THR A 389 -14.00 -28.14 5.86
C THR A 389 -13.58 -29.58 6.20
N SER A 390 -12.35 -29.98 5.90
CA SER A 390 -11.84 -31.32 6.22
C SER A 390 -11.73 -31.55 7.73
N HIS A 391 -11.65 -32.82 8.12
CA HIS A 391 -11.48 -33.22 9.53
C HIS A 391 -10.28 -32.50 10.18
N ALA A 392 -9.12 -32.49 9.51
CA ALA A 392 -7.92 -31.81 9.98
C ALA A 392 -8.19 -30.32 10.24
N ALA A 393 -8.80 -29.63 9.28
CA ALA A 393 -9.08 -28.21 9.36
C ALA A 393 -10.06 -27.86 10.50
N VAL A 394 -11.13 -28.65 10.68
CA VAL A 394 -12.14 -28.41 11.72
C VAL A 394 -11.56 -28.64 13.10
N ILE A 395 -10.87 -29.75 13.31
CA ILE A 395 -10.29 -30.10 14.61
C ILE A 395 -9.14 -29.15 14.97
N ALA A 396 -8.26 -28.83 14.02
CA ALA A 396 -7.13 -27.93 14.27
C ALA A 396 -7.59 -26.54 14.71
N ARG A 397 -8.63 -25.98 14.08
CA ARG A 397 -9.23 -24.70 14.51
C ARG A 397 -9.80 -24.76 15.93
N GLY A 398 -10.47 -25.86 16.27
CA GLY A 398 -11.00 -26.06 17.63
C GLY A 398 -9.91 -26.15 18.69
N LEU A 399 -8.72 -26.63 18.31
CA LEU A 399 -7.55 -26.76 19.19
C LEU A 399 -6.63 -25.52 19.18
N GLY A 400 -6.84 -24.54 18.29
CA GLY A 400 -5.89 -23.44 18.06
C GLY A 400 -4.54 -23.93 17.53
N LEU A 401 -4.54 -25.06 16.81
CA LEU A 401 -3.35 -25.72 16.31
C LEU A 401 -3.06 -25.22 14.89
N PRO A 402 -1.84 -24.71 14.58
CA PRO A 402 -1.44 -24.37 13.21
C PRO A 402 -1.69 -25.54 12.26
N CYS A 403 -2.38 -25.28 11.14
CA CYS A 403 -2.72 -26.35 10.22
C CYS A 403 -2.79 -25.89 8.77
N VAL A 404 -2.13 -26.67 7.92
CA VAL A 404 -2.12 -26.54 6.46
C VAL A 404 -2.67 -27.84 5.89
N VAL A 405 -3.69 -27.73 5.04
CA VAL A 405 -4.36 -28.89 4.44
C VAL A 405 -4.35 -28.81 2.93
N GLY A 406 -4.41 -29.95 2.26
CA GLY A 406 -4.49 -29.98 0.79
C GLY A 406 -3.21 -29.50 0.11
N ALA A 407 -2.05 -29.71 0.74
CA ALA A 407 -0.76 -29.49 0.09
C ALA A 407 -0.52 -30.61 -0.93
N ALA A 408 -1.05 -30.45 -2.14
CA ALA A 408 -1.09 -31.50 -3.17
C ALA A 408 0.29 -31.79 -3.79
N ASP A 409 1.21 -30.83 -3.75
CA ASP A 409 2.54 -30.90 -4.37
C ASP A 409 3.58 -31.69 -3.54
N MET A 410 3.11 -32.59 -2.68
CA MET A 410 3.93 -33.52 -1.90
C MET A 410 3.32 -34.91 -1.89
N GLU A 411 4.16 -35.94 -1.76
CA GLU A 411 3.73 -37.33 -1.64
C GLU A 411 4.16 -37.91 -0.29
N ILE A 412 3.20 -38.40 0.48
CA ILE A 412 3.42 -38.97 1.81
C ILE A 412 3.38 -40.50 1.73
N ASP A 413 4.49 -41.14 2.10
CA ASP A 413 4.54 -42.57 2.40
C ASP A 413 4.74 -42.76 3.91
N ALA A 414 3.63 -42.97 4.61
CA ALA A 414 3.64 -43.16 6.05
C ALA A 414 4.27 -44.51 6.48
N ALA A 415 4.31 -45.51 5.61
CA ALA A 415 4.91 -46.81 5.93
C ALA A 415 6.44 -46.76 5.82
N ALA A 416 6.96 -46.05 4.81
CA ALA A 416 8.39 -45.77 4.67
C ALA A 416 8.87 -44.63 5.58
N GLY A 417 7.96 -43.82 6.12
CA GLY A 417 8.29 -42.67 6.96
C GLY A 417 8.93 -41.53 6.15
N THR A 418 8.45 -41.31 4.93
CA THR A 418 9.03 -40.35 3.97
C THR A 418 7.99 -39.40 3.40
N LEU A 419 8.42 -38.17 3.16
CA LEU A 419 7.69 -37.10 2.49
C LEU A 419 8.50 -36.65 1.28
N THR A 420 7.99 -36.89 0.08
CA THR A 420 8.65 -36.51 -1.18
C THR A 420 8.05 -35.20 -1.68
N LEU A 421 8.91 -34.22 -1.98
CA LEU A 421 8.52 -32.91 -2.50
C LEU A 421 8.47 -32.91 -4.04
N ALA A 422 7.79 -31.92 -4.63
CA ALA A 422 7.70 -31.78 -6.08
C ALA A 422 9.06 -31.60 -6.79
N ASP A 423 10.07 -31.06 -6.09
CA ASP A 423 11.44 -30.90 -6.60
C ASP A 423 12.31 -32.17 -6.47
N GLY A 424 11.74 -33.25 -5.94
CA GLY A 424 12.40 -34.55 -5.76
C GLY A 424 13.17 -34.71 -4.46
N ARG A 425 13.22 -33.70 -3.59
CA ARG A 425 13.79 -33.86 -2.24
C ARG A 425 12.91 -34.80 -1.40
N VAL A 426 13.56 -35.61 -0.57
CA VAL A 426 12.89 -36.57 0.32
C VAL A 426 13.22 -36.20 1.77
N LEU A 427 12.19 -35.81 2.51
CA LEU A 427 12.23 -35.59 3.95
C LEU A 427 11.80 -36.87 4.68
N ARG A 428 12.38 -37.10 5.86
CA ARG A 428 12.15 -38.30 6.67
C ARG A 428 11.56 -37.94 8.01
N ALA A 429 11.01 -38.96 8.69
CA ALA A 429 10.62 -38.84 10.09
C ALA A 429 11.79 -38.31 10.92
N GLY A 430 11.54 -37.28 11.74
CA GLY A 430 12.58 -36.61 12.52
C GLY A 430 13.16 -35.34 11.90
N ASP A 431 13.01 -35.12 10.59
CA ASP A 431 13.48 -33.89 9.94
C ASP A 431 12.66 -32.70 10.41
N LEU A 432 13.30 -31.53 10.51
CA LEU A 432 12.69 -30.32 11.04
C LEU A 432 11.98 -29.55 9.93
N ILE A 433 10.70 -29.25 10.14
CA ILE A 433 9.92 -28.39 9.25
C ILE A 433 9.19 -27.31 10.05
N THR A 434 8.79 -26.27 9.33
CA THR A 434 7.96 -25.19 9.88
C THR A 434 6.67 -25.11 9.07
N VAL A 435 5.54 -25.04 9.77
CA VAL A 435 4.21 -24.90 9.18
C VAL A 435 3.70 -23.49 9.47
N ASP A 436 3.30 -22.75 8.45
CA ASP A 436 2.68 -21.42 8.56
C ASP A 436 1.20 -21.49 8.18
N GLY A 437 0.36 -21.83 9.15
CA GLY A 437 -1.09 -21.92 8.99
C GLY A 437 -1.79 -20.59 8.69
N ASN A 438 -1.06 -19.45 8.62
CA ASN A 438 -1.61 -18.17 8.15
C ASN A 438 -1.50 -18.02 6.62
N ALA A 439 -0.37 -18.45 6.05
CA ALA A 439 -0.07 -18.30 4.64
C ALA A 439 -0.42 -19.55 3.81
N GLY A 440 -0.49 -20.72 4.45
CA GLY A 440 -0.78 -22.01 3.80
C GLY A 440 0.50 -22.74 3.51
#